data_AF-A0A7K4EY08-F1
#
_entry.id   AF-A0A7K4EY08-F1
#
_cell.length_a   1.000
_cell.length_b   1.000
_cell.length_c   1.000
_cell.angle_alpha   90.00
_cell.angle_beta   90.00
_cell.angle_gamma   90.00
#
_symmetry.space_group_name_H-M   'P 1'
#
loop_
_entity.id
_entity.type
_entity.pdbx_description
1 polymer ?
#
loop_
_entity_poly.entity_id
_entity_poly.type
_entity_poly.pdbx_seq_one_letter_code
_entity_poly.pdbx_strand_id
1 'polypeptide(L)'
;MNKSLRYIALLAILPLFTAGLATDSLSDAFALKSKGTASSQYGSSTGICGLDLCSNYPGGRAGWEADQANRAAPVAPVEEEHMDETMKEKHMEEAMKMEDAMMEKDAMMEKETEANMGSELRLSRTNVPATIPMHHGYYDGGDVYYIITDSSEPKHAEIITEQQGWKVELAPLLKNTPAEALSKVYLFTNGVEGDGIHGYQNQVFTSTPAQADVYSALTAHVHVMWNEGATPRVLDSEDMIMKAAENNEITLTEINVVLNMPQIVWPEGQMMVKEDKTLTDDTPYGGGQILDIDTEEMNVTFIAHRGWGPDGRTIYYIVTDATPSGPAGMMGVVSSPTSASLIANSAAVDLYQFKNGMTGTGPLGFQPGIAAGAPGDANYSPMWRIFMIGWENPADAQLLETIDDINAYEEADLINIGIARPMDSDHIVNCPFIDPFQ
;
A
#
# COMPACT_ATOMS: atom_id res chain seq x y z
N MET A 1 48.51 -55.47 15.76
CA MET A 1 49.61 -55.12 14.83
C MET A 1 49.27 -53.81 14.17
N ASN A 2 50.18 -52.84 14.27
CA ASN A 2 50.07 -51.45 13.82
C ASN A 2 50.80 -51.27 12.47
N LYS A 3 50.60 -50.11 11.79
CA LYS A 3 51.22 -49.56 10.54
C LYS A 3 50.21 -49.49 9.36
N SER A 4 50.04 -48.41 8.60
CA SER A 4 50.65 -47.08 8.54
C SER A 4 49.79 -46.16 7.65
N LEU A 5 49.68 -44.88 7.99
CA LEU A 5 49.34 -43.78 7.06
C LEU A 5 50.41 -43.65 5.95
N ARG A 6 50.04 -43.16 4.76
CA ARG A 6 50.43 -41.83 4.19
C ARG A 6 50.25 -41.70 2.65
N TYR A 7 49.38 -40.75 2.27
CA TYR A 7 49.52 -39.66 1.25
C TYR A 7 49.37 -39.83 -0.28
N ILE A 8 48.39 -39.04 -0.80
CA ILE A 8 48.42 -38.02 -1.88
C ILE A 8 48.12 -38.40 -3.35
N ALA A 9 47.11 -37.68 -3.88
CA ALA A 9 46.83 -37.19 -5.25
C ALA A 9 46.45 -38.19 -6.36
N LEU A 10 45.21 -38.07 -6.85
CA LEU A 10 44.96 -37.54 -8.20
C LEU A 10 43.48 -37.14 -8.39
N LEU A 11 43.34 -35.90 -8.86
CA LEU A 11 42.14 -35.18 -9.25
C LEU A 11 41.62 -35.66 -10.62
N ALA A 12 40.34 -35.34 -10.84
CA ALA A 12 39.69 -35.08 -12.14
C ALA A 12 39.19 -36.28 -12.97
N ILE A 13 37.89 -36.59 -12.81
CA ILE A 13 36.96 -36.76 -13.95
C ILE A 13 35.60 -36.15 -13.55
N LEU A 14 35.37 -34.91 -13.98
CA LEU A 14 34.06 -34.28 -14.08
C LEU A 14 33.24 -34.96 -15.20
N PRO A 15 31.93 -35.17 -15.04
CA PRO A 15 31.02 -35.01 -16.17
C PRO A 15 30.71 -33.52 -16.34
N LEU A 16 31.05 -32.99 -17.52
CA LEU A 16 30.43 -31.79 -18.10
C LEU A 16 28.90 -31.98 -18.19
N PHE A 17 28.18 -30.87 -18.39
CA PHE A 17 26.71 -30.65 -18.32
C PHE A 17 26.30 -30.24 -16.89
N THR A 18 25.90 -29.00 -16.57
CA THR A 18 25.17 -27.97 -17.33
C THR A 18 25.50 -26.56 -16.80
N ALA A 19 26.13 -25.72 -17.62
CA ALA A 19 26.16 -24.26 -17.45
C ALA A 19 25.66 -23.68 -18.76
N GLY A 20 24.35 -23.46 -18.85
CA GLY A 20 23.68 -23.01 -20.07
C GLY A 20 22.15 -22.89 -19.92
N LEU A 21 21.62 -22.84 -18.69
CA LEU A 21 20.19 -22.72 -18.44
C LEU A 21 19.81 -21.45 -17.65
N ALA A 22 20.78 -20.66 -17.17
CA ALA A 22 20.50 -19.45 -16.40
C ALA A 22 20.33 -18.20 -17.30
N THR A 23 20.97 -18.16 -18.47
CA THR A 23 20.84 -17.03 -19.41
C THR A 23 19.52 -17.07 -20.17
N ASP A 24 19.06 -18.26 -20.52
CA ASP A 24 17.86 -18.45 -21.33
C ASP A 24 16.60 -18.15 -20.52
N SER A 25 16.53 -18.62 -19.25
CA SER A 25 15.41 -18.33 -18.36
C SER A 25 15.26 -16.83 -18.05
N LEU A 26 16.37 -16.14 -17.80
CA LEU A 26 16.39 -14.69 -17.63
C LEU A 26 15.89 -14.00 -18.91
N SER A 27 16.41 -14.39 -20.08
CA SER A 27 15.99 -13.80 -21.36
C SER A 27 14.52 -14.03 -21.69
N ASP A 28 13.98 -15.21 -21.35
CA ASP A 28 12.57 -15.55 -21.56
C ASP A 28 11.66 -14.81 -20.59
N ALA A 29 12.04 -14.65 -19.31
CA ALA A 29 11.33 -13.82 -18.35
C ALA A 29 11.30 -12.34 -18.77
N PHE A 30 12.43 -11.81 -19.24
CA PHE A 30 12.50 -10.44 -19.79
C PHE A 30 11.65 -10.30 -21.06
N ALA A 31 11.66 -11.31 -21.93
CA ALA A 31 10.81 -11.34 -23.11
C ALA A 31 9.32 -11.45 -22.75
N LEU A 32 8.96 -12.15 -21.67
CA LEU A 32 7.58 -12.23 -21.16
C LEU A 32 7.11 -10.90 -20.56
N LYS A 33 7.96 -10.22 -19.77
CA LYS A 33 7.71 -8.84 -19.32
C LYS A 33 7.41 -7.90 -20.49
N SER A 34 8.13 -8.04 -21.61
CA SER A 34 7.89 -7.23 -22.82
C SER A 34 6.59 -7.56 -23.58
N LYS A 35 5.88 -8.64 -23.21
CA LYS A 35 4.62 -9.11 -23.83
C LYS A 35 3.37 -8.80 -22.99
N GLY A 36 3.49 -8.13 -21.84
CA GLY A 36 2.36 -7.75 -20.99
C GLY A 36 1.27 -7.02 -21.76
N THR A 37 0.01 -7.35 -21.48
CA THR A 37 -1.15 -6.76 -22.19
C THR A 37 -1.30 -5.29 -21.85
N ALA A 38 -1.36 -4.43 -22.88
CA ALA A 38 -1.81 -3.05 -22.73
C ALA A 38 -3.22 -3.05 -22.14
N SER A 39 -3.39 -2.53 -20.92
CA SER A 39 -4.69 -2.43 -20.29
C SER A 39 -4.87 -1.09 -19.59
N SER A 40 -6.15 -0.76 -19.39
CA SER A 40 -6.70 0.58 -19.22
C SER A 40 -6.07 1.39 -18.10
N GLN A 41 -5.45 2.50 -18.47
CA GLN A 41 -4.96 3.53 -17.57
C GLN A 41 -6.10 4.12 -16.74
N TYR A 42 -6.17 3.76 -15.46
CA TYR A 42 -6.88 4.55 -14.46
C TYR A 42 -5.88 5.10 -13.46
N GLY A 43 -5.69 6.41 -13.57
CA GLY A 43 -4.88 7.29 -12.72
C GLY A 43 -5.07 8.74 -13.17
N SER A 44 -6.24 9.06 -13.75
CA SER A 44 -6.46 10.25 -14.57
C SER A 44 -6.37 11.59 -13.83
N SER A 45 -6.33 11.59 -12.49
CA SER A 45 -6.26 12.81 -11.66
C SER A 45 -4.88 13.08 -11.02
N THR A 46 -4.00 12.10 -10.83
CA THR A 46 -2.84 12.24 -9.91
C THR A 46 -1.65 13.03 -10.47
N GLY A 47 -1.64 13.33 -11.77
CA GLY A 47 -0.54 14.05 -12.42
C GLY A 47 0.81 13.30 -12.45
N ILE A 48 0.81 11.98 -12.28
CA ILE A 48 1.99 11.10 -12.28
C ILE A 48 1.98 10.19 -13.52
N CYS A 49 3.15 10.02 -14.14
CA CYS A 49 3.39 9.29 -15.39
C CYS A 49 4.57 8.32 -15.20
N GLY A 50 4.29 7.05 -14.94
CA GLY A 50 5.31 6.06 -14.59
C GLY A 50 6.00 6.43 -13.27
N LEU A 51 7.33 6.52 -13.23
CA LEU A 51 8.09 6.86 -12.00
C LEU A 51 8.07 8.37 -11.67
N ASP A 52 7.77 9.25 -12.62
CA ASP A 52 7.90 10.71 -12.47
C ASP A 52 6.57 11.47 -12.68
N LEU A 53 6.55 12.77 -12.39
CA LEU A 53 5.40 13.64 -12.65
C LEU A 53 5.15 13.77 -14.15
N CYS A 54 3.88 13.76 -14.55
CA CYS A 54 3.51 14.01 -15.94
C CYS A 54 3.99 15.37 -16.44
N SER A 55 4.15 16.37 -15.57
CA SER A 55 4.73 17.67 -15.93
C SER A 55 6.18 17.59 -16.38
N ASN A 56 6.90 16.55 -15.95
CA ASN A 56 8.30 16.33 -16.28
C ASN A 56 8.45 15.49 -17.55
N TYR A 57 7.38 14.81 -17.98
CA TYR A 57 7.37 14.00 -19.19
C TYR A 57 7.24 14.88 -20.45
N PRO A 58 8.07 14.69 -21.50
CA PRO A 58 7.91 15.41 -22.77
C PRO A 58 6.50 15.21 -23.36
N GLY A 59 5.79 16.32 -23.60
CA GLY A 59 4.39 16.25 -24.07
C GLY A 59 3.36 16.03 -22.96
N GLY A 60 3.77 16.07 -21.69
CA GLY A 60 2.89 15.94 -20.55
C GLY A 60 2.30 14.53 -20.44
N ARG A 61 1.13 14.45 -19.79
CA ARG A 61 0.35 13.22 -19.69
C ARG A 61 0.06 12.60 -21.06
N ALA A 62 -0.41 13.41 -22.01
CA ALA A 62 -0.73 12.93 -23.36
C ALA A 62 0.49 12.33 -24.08
N GLY A 63 1.69 12.88 -23.86
CA GLY A 63 2.94 12.30 -24.38
C GLY A 63 3.22 10.92 -23.79
N TRP A 64 3.08 10.77 -22.47
CA TRP A 64 3.27 9.48 -21.80
C TRP A 64 2.25 8.44 -22.24
N GLU A 65 0.97 8.80 -22.35
CA GLU A 65 -0.08 7.89 -22.80
C GLU A 65 0.15 7.42 -24.25
N ALA A 66 0.64 8.30 -25.12
CA ALA A 66 1.02 7.96 -26.48
C ALA A 66 2.22 7.00 -26.55
N ASP A 67 3.22 7.19 -25.68
CA ASP A 67 4.39 6.32 -25.60
C ASP A 67 4.04 4.95 -25.01
N GLN A 68 3.12 4.88 -24.05
CA GLN A 68 2.58 3.61 -23.54
C GLN A 68 1.78 2.85 -24.62
N ALA A 69 1.00 3.56 -25.43
CA ALA A 69 0.27 2.96 -26.54
C ALA A 69 1.18 2.47 -27.69
N ASN A 70 2.39 3.02 -27.82
CA ASN A 70 3.37 2.68 -28.85
C ASN A 70 4.42 1.63 -28.41
N ARG A 71 4.37 1.11 -27.18
CA ARG A 71 5.21 -0.02 -26.76
C ARG A 71 4.73 -1.33 -27.41
N ALA A 72 5.03 -1.48 -28.70
CA ALA A 72 5.00 -2.75 -29.41
C ALA A 72 6.37 -2.99 -30.07
N ALA A 73 7.00 -4.11 -29.66
CA ALA A 73 8.26 -4.72 -30.09
C ALA A 73 9.58 -4.11 -29.56
N PRO A 74 10.39 -4.87 -28.79
CA PRO A 74 11.75 -4.47 -28.44
C PRO A 74 12.68 -4.58 -29.67
N VAL A 75 13.48 -3.53 -29.87
CA VAL A 75 14.53 -3.46 -30.89
C VAL A 75 15.66 -4.43 -30.53
N ALA A 76 16.08 -5.24 -31.49
CA ALA A 76 17.20 -6.19 -31.37
C ALA A 76 18.54 -5.49 -31.09
N PRO A 77 19.57 -6.18 -30.55
CA PRO A 77 20.86 -5.59 -30.25
C PRO A 77 21.55 -5.11 -31.53
N VAL A 78 22.17 -3.93 -31.47
CA VAL A 78 22.97 -3.35 -32.54
C VAL A 78 24.29 -4.13 -32.65
N GLU A 79 24.59 -4.65 -33.84
CA GLU A 79 25.93 -5.14 -34.21
C GLU A 79 26.90 -3.96 -34.35
N GLU A 80 28.09 -4.06 -33.72
CA GLU A 80 29.17 -3.08 -33.85
C GLU A 80 29.74 -3.08 -35.29
N GLU A 81 29.62 -1.95 -36.00
CA GLU A 81 30.43 -1.70 -37.18
C GLU A 81 31.67 -0.87 -36.85
N HIS A 82 32.83 -1.42 -37.21
CA HIS A 82 34.14 -0.78 -37.25
C HIS A 82 34.14 0.53 -38.03
N MET A 83 34.77 1.57 -37.48
CA MET A 83 35.11 2.78 -38.22
C MET A 83 36.63 3.00 -38.28
N ASP A 84 37.09 3.15 -39.51
CA ASP A 84 38.47 3.28 -39.98
C ASP A 84 39.05 4.69 -39.74
N GLU A 85 40.37 4.76 -39.54
CA GLU A 85 41.13 5.99 -39.32
C GLU A 85 41.36 6.75 -40.64
N THR A 86 41.36 8.09 -40.64
CA THR A 86 42.39 8.87 -41.37
C THR A 86 42.44 10.37 -41.03
N MET A 87 43.68 10.78 -40.72
CA MET A 87 44.31 12.09 -40.45
C MET A 87 43.74 13.39 -41.07
N LYS A 88 43.81 14.50 -40.31
CA LYS A 88 44.89 15.53 -40.42
C LYS A 88 44.76 16.68 -39.42
N GLU A 89 45.88 16.97 -38.75
CA GLU A 89 46.15 18.10 -37.86
C GLU A 89 46.17 19.47 -38.58
N LYS A 90 45.73 20.54 -37.89
CA LYS A 90 46.63 21.57 -37.29
C LYS A 90 45.88 22.81 -36.79
N HIS A 91 46.38 23.33 -35.66
CA HIS A 91 46.03 24.58 -34.93
C HIS A 91 44.81 24.43 -34.01
N MET A 92 44.86 24.64 -32.69
CA MET A 92 45.81 25.41 -31.89
C MET A 92 45.75 24.94 -30.42
N GLU A 93 46.88 24.50 -29.89
CA GLU A 93 47.13 24.19 -28.47
C GLU A 93 46.99 25.47 -27.61
N GLU A 94 45.76 25.81 -27.23
CA GLU A 94 45.51 26.71 -26.07
C GLU A 94 44.08 26.59 -25.51
N ALA A 95 43.17 25.86 -26.18
CA ALA A 95 41.83 25.53 -25.67
C ALA A 95 41.78 24.24 -24.82
N MET A 96 42.74 23.32 -25.00
CA MET A 96 42.70 21.96 -24.42
C MET A 96 42.97 21.86 -22.91
N LYS A 97 43.33 22.94 -22.20
CA LYS A 97 43.58 22.87 -20.75
C LYS A 97 42.41 23.30 -19.87
N MET A 98 41.34 23.84 -20.47
CA MET A 98 40.09 24.16 -19.76
C MET A 98 38.99 23.12 -20.06
N GLU A 99 39.05 22.47 -21.22
CA GLU A 99 38.14 21.39 -21.61
C GLU A 99 38.46 20.07 -20.88
N ASP A 100 39.73 19.68 -20.73
CA ASP A 100 40.09 18.46 -19.98
C ASP A 100 39.68 18.52 -18.50
N ALA A 101 39.77 19.71 -17.87
CA ALA A 101 39.41 19.88 -16.46
C ALA A 101 37.89 20.00 -16.23
N MET A 102 37.10 20.37 -17.25
CA MET A 102 35.63 20.34 -17.20
C MET A 102 35.10 18.96 -17.60
N MET A 103 35.69 18.29 -18.60
CA MET A 103 35.32 16.92 -18.98
C MET A 103 35.70 15.90 -17.90
N GLU A 104 36.84 16.02 -17.21
CA GLU A 104 37.14 15.12 -16.07
C GLU A 104 36.20 15.36 -14.89
N LYS A 105 35.71 16.60 -14.70
CA LYS A 105 34.80 16.93 -13.61
C LYS A 105 33.35 16.54 -13.93
N ASP A 106 32.91 16.72 -15.17
CA ASP A 106 31.59 16.28 -15.65
C ASP A 106 31.56 14.76 -15.82
N ALA A 107 32.65 14.11 -16.27
CA ALA A 107 32.76 12.65 -16.31
C ALA A 107 33.00 12.02 -14.93
N MET A 108 33.57 12.74 -13.95
CA MET A 108 33.56 12.30 -12.54
C MET A 108 32.20 12.53 -11.88
N MET A 109 31.49 13.63 -12.18
CA MET A 109 30.12 13.85 -11.69
C MET A 109 29.14 12.85 -12.31
N GLU A 110 29.23 12.58 -13.61
CA GLU A 110 28.47 11.53 -14.31
C GLU A 110 28.87 10.14 -13.85
N LYS A 111 30.16 9.87 -13.57
CA LYS A 111 30.56 8.58 -12.95
C LYS A 111 30.08 8.43 -11.52
N GLU A 112 30.02 9.50 -10.73
CA GLU A 112 29.49 9.43 -9.36
C GLU A 112 27.96 9.32 -9.34
N THR A 113 27.25 9.85 -10.33
CA THR A 113 25.81 9.62 -10.48
C THR A 113 25.50 8.24 -11.08
N GLU A 114 26.21 7.77 -12.11
CA GLU A 114 25.96 6.45 -12.71
C GLU A 114 26.43 5.29 -11.82
N ALA A 115 27.54 5.43 -11.08
CA ALA A 115 28.04 4.36 -10.22
C ALA A 115 27.20 4.14 -8.94
N ASN A 116 26.30 5.08 -8.60
CA ASN A 116 25.41 4.98 -7.45
C ASN A 116 23.93 4.81 -7.83
N MET A 117 23.58 4.80 -9.12
CA MET A 117 22.22 4.54 -9.63
C MET A 117 21.93 3.04 -9.84
N GLY A 118 22.88 2.15 -9.53
CA GLY A 118 22.79 0.73 -9.89
C GLY A 118 21.80 -0.14 -9.10
N SER A 119 21.11 0.38 -8.08
CA SER A 119 20.15 -0.41 -7.30
C SER A 119 19.08 0.39 -6.53
N GLU A 120 19.06 1.72 -6.62
CA GLU A 120 18.16 2.58 -5.83
C GLU A 120 17.03 3.13 -6.71
N LEU A 121 15.80 2.72 -6.41
CA LEU A 121 14.58 3.18 -7.06
C LEU A 121 14.08 4.46 -6.39
N ARG A 122 13.98 5.54 -7.18
CA ARG A 122 13.36 6.79 -6.75
C ARG A 122 12.05 7.02 -7.47
N LEU A 123 11.01 7.29 -6.69
CA LEU A 123 9.68 7.58 -7.19
C LEU A 123 9.35 9.04 -6.91
N SER A 124 8.71 9.72 -7.85
CA SER A 124 8.11 11.01 -7.56
C SER A 124 6.93 10.81 -6.59
N ARG A 125 6.79 11.76 -5.66
CA ARG A 125 5.69 11.83 -4.68
C ARG A 125 5.46 10.50 -3.95
N THR A 126 6.53 9.88 -3.49
CA THR A 126 6.46 8.59 -2.82
C THR A 126 5.63 8.65 -1.53
N ASN A 127 5.93 9.63 -0.69
CA ASN A 127 5.25 9.87 0.57
C ASN A 127 4.65 11.27 0.49
N VAL A 128 3.34 11.39 0.59
CA VAL A 128 2.63 12.68 0.54
C VAL A 128 1.64 12.80 1.70
N PRO A 129 1.42 14.01 2.23
CA PRO A 129 0.37 14.21 3.23
C PRO A 129 -1.01 14.01 2.59
N ALA A 130 -1.93 13.39 3.34
CA ALA A 130 -3.33 13.27 2.99
C ALA A 130 -4.20 13.65 4.18
N THR A 131 -4.98 14.72 4.04
CA THR A 131 -5.86 15.23 5.10
C THR A 131 -7.27 14.69 4.90
N ILE A 132 -7.74 13.89 5.84
CA ILE A 132 -8.99 13.14 5.78
C ILE A 132 -9.95 13.68 6.85
N PRO A 133 -11.24 13.91 6.53
CA PRO A 133 -12.23 14.33 7.51
C PRO A 133 -12.48 13.24 8.55
N MET A 134 -12.49 13.65 9.80
CA MET A 134 -12.88 12.83 10.94
C MET A 134 -14.37 13.02 11.26
N HIS A 135 -14.94 12.00 11.88
CA HIS A 135 -16.28 11.98 12.44
C HIS A 135 -16.19 11.85 13.96
N HIS A 136 -17.21 12.33 14.66
CA HIS A 136 -17.36 12.15 16.10
C HIS A 136 -18.32 11.00 16.40
N GLY A 137 -18.04 10.24 17.45
CA GLY A 137 -18.82 9.13 17.97
C GLY A 137 -18.61 8.96 19.47
N TYR A 138 -19.26 7.95 20.04
CA TYR A 138 -19.19 7.65 21.46
C TYR A 138 -18.77 6.21 21.73
N TYR A 139 -18.05 6.01 22.83
CA TYR A 139 -17.81 4.73 23.47
C TYR A 139 -17.90 4.91 24.98
N ASP A 140 -18.84 4.22 25.64
CA ASP A 140 -19.09 4.31 27.09
C ASP A 140 -19.18 5.75 27.63
N GLY A 141 -19.84 6.64 26.86
CA GLY A 141 -20.00 8.06 27.18
C GLY A 141 -18.75 8.92 26.95
N GLY A 142 -17.64 8.34 26.50
CA GLY A 142 -16.44 9.04 26.07
C GLY A 142 -16.42 9.29 24.55
N ASP A 143 -15.66 10.30 24.14
CA ASP A 143 -15.55 10.70 22.74
C ASP A 143 -14.64 9.75 21.93
N VAL A 144 -15.09 9.42 20.72
CA VAL A 144 -14.32 8.70 19.71
C VAL A 144 -14.28 9.56 18.44
N TYR A 145 -13.10 9.74 17.87
CA TYR A 145 -12.90 10.38 16.58
C TYR A 145 -12.37 9.35 15.60
N TYR A 146 -13.01 9.22 14.44
CA TYR A 146 -12.74 8.12 13.50
C TYR A 146 -12.87 8.60 12.06
N ILE A 147 -12.35 7.84 11.10
CA ILE A 147 -12.50 8.11 9.66
C ILE A 147 -13.33 7.02 8.98
N ILE A 148 -13.95 7.31 7.84
CA ILE A 148 -14.64 6.31 7.01
C ILE A 148 -13.95 6.26 5.65
N THR A 149 -13.40 5.09 5.31
CA THR A 149 -12.53 4.92 4.14
C THR A 149 -13.13 4.03 3.07
N ASP A 150 -13.80 2.95 3.46
CA ASP A 150 -14.38 1.99 2.52
C ASP A 150 -15.78 1.53 2.94
N SER A 151 -16.57 1.13 1.95
CA SER A 151 -17.85 0.46 2.15
C SER A 151 -17.97 -0.79 1.30
N SER A 152 -18.55 -1.85 1.88
CA SER A 152 -18.96 -3.04 1.15
C SER A 152 -20.14 -2.84 0.18
N GLU A 153 -20.83 -1.69 0.26
CA GLU A 153 -22.08 -1.46 -0.46
C GLU A 153 -22.04 -0.12 -1.22
N PRO A 154 -22.36 -0.10 -2.53
CA PRO A 154 -22.23 1.11 -3.36
C PRO A 154 -23.01 2.32 -2.84
N LYS A 155 -24.26 2.13 -2.43
CA LYS A 155 -25.11 3.26 -2.02
C LYS A 155 -24.62 3.91 -0.73
N HIS A 156 -24.08 3.14 0.21
CA HIS A 156 -23.45 3.69 1.41
C HIS A 156 -22.16 4.44 1.08
N ALA A 157 -21.31 3.90 0.19
CA ALA A 157 -20.11 4.61 -0.28
C ALA A 157 -20.47 5.97 -0.90
N GLU A 158 -21.46 6.00 -1.79
CA GLU A 158 -21.92 7.23 -2.47
C GLU A 158 -22.45 8.27 -1.48
N ILE A 159 -23.39 7.88 -0.61
CA ILE A 159 -24.02 8.82 0.34
C ILE A 159 -22.98 9.41 1.30
N ILE A 160 -22.10 8.57 1.87
CA ILE A 160 -21.09 9.05 2.82
C ILE A 160 -20.09 9.93 2.11
N THR A 161 -19.66 9.58 0.89
CA THR A 161 -18.78 10.42 0.05
C THR A 161 -19.34 11.82 -0.13
N GLU A 162 -20.62 11.93 -0.49
CA GLU A 162 -21.28 13.23 -0.67
C GLU A 162 -21.36 14.04 0.63
N GLN A 163 -21.61 13.36 1.76
CA GLN A 163 -21.76 14.00 3.07
C GLN A 163 -20.43 14.50 3.65
N GLN A 164 -19.38 13.69 3.60
CA GLN A 164 -18.09 14.04 4.22
C GLN A 164 -17.18 14.84 3.28
N GLY A 165 -17.54 14.97 2.00
CA GLY A 165 -16.73 15.69 1.00
C GLY A 165 -15.39 15.01 0.68
N TRP A 166 -15.26 13.73 1.04
CA TRP A 166 -14.08 12.90 0.83
C TRP A 166 -14.53 11.51 0.39
N LYS A 167 -13.85 10.95 -0.62
CA LYS A 167 -14.25 9.69 -1.24
C LYS A 167 -14.16 8.51 -0.27
N VAL A 168 -15.27 7.77 -0.16
CA VAL A 168 -15.33 6.42 0.41
C VAL A 168 -15.24 5.42 -0.72
N GLU A 169 -14.24 4.55 -0.70
CA GLU A 169 -14.04 3.55 -1.75
C GLU A 169 -15.03 2.38 -1.63
N LEU A 170 -15.48 1.86 -2.77
CA LEU A 170 -16.31 0.66 -2.81
C LEU A 170 -15.42 -0.59 -2.73
N ALA A 171 -15.54 -1.35 -1.64
CA ALA A 171 -14.81 -2.60 -1.36
C ALA A 171 -15.78 -3.79 -1.19
N PRO A 172 -16.31 -4.37 -2.29
CA PRO A 172 -17.40 -5.35 -2.22
C PRO A 172 -17.07 -6.59 -1.39
N LEU A 173 -15.80 -6.98 -1.33
CA LEU A 173 -15.33 -8.16 -0.61
C LEU A 173 -15.47 -8.04 0.91
N LEU A 174 -15.56 -6.83 1.46
CA LEU A 174 -15.81 -6.61 2.89
C LEU A 174 -17.14 -7.22 3.36
N LYS A 175 -18.09 -7.49 2.45
CA LYS A 175 -19.32 -8.21 2.78
C LYS A 175 -19.09 -9.65 3.26
N ASN A 176 -17.92 -10.23 2.93
CA ASN A 176 -17.57 -11.60 3.32
C ASN A 176 -16.80 -11.65 4.65
N THR A 177 -16.61 -10.50 5.32
CA THR A 177 -15.91 -10.40 6.61
C THR A 177 -16.60 -11.28 7.66
N PRO A 178 -15.86 -12.16 8.35
CA PRO A 178 -16.42 -13.01 9.39
C PRO A 178 -16.74 -12.17 10.64
N ALA A 179 -17.68 -12.64 11.46
CA ALA A 179 -18.12 -11.91 12.66
C ALA A 179 -16.98 -11.63 13.65
N GLU A 180 -15.99 -12.51 13.71
CA GLU A 180 -14.80 -12.40 14.57
C GLU A 180 -13.88 -11.24 14.18
N ALA A 181 -13.98 -10.73 12.94
CA ALA A 181 -13.28 -9.53 12.45
C ALA A 181 -14.17 -8.30 12.40
N LEU A 182 -15.36 -8.31 13.02
CA LEU A 182 -16.29 -7.18 13.00
C LEU A 182 -16.50 -6.63 14.41
N SER A 183 -16.27 -5.33 14.56
CA SER A 183 -16.83 -4.58 15.69
C SER A 183 -18.28 -4.18 15.38
N LYS A 184 -19.08 -3.95 16.41
CA LYS A 184 -20.45 -3.49 16.24
C LYS A 184 -20.53 -1.98 16.44
N VAL A 185 -21.32 -1.31 15.61
CA VAL A 185 -21.60 0.13 15.74
C VAL A 185 -23.09 0.39 15.58
N TYR A 186 -23.63 1.24 16.44
CA TYR A 186 -25.02 1.67 16.42
C TYR A 186 -25.18 2.99 15.68
N LEU A 187 -26.04 3.00 14.65
CA LEU A 187 -26.31 4.16 13.79
C LEU A 187 -27.76 4.62 13.98
N PHE A 188 -27.95 5.90 14.32
CA PHE A 188 -29.28 6.45 14.59
C PHE A 188 -29.96 6.90 13.31
N THR A 189 -31.20 6.47 13.11
CA THR A 189 -31.99 6.75 11.89
C THR A 189 -33.16 7.70 12.13
N ASN A 190 -33.40 8.08 13.38
CA ASN A 190 -34.30 9.14 13.81
C ASN A 190 -33.92 9.62 15.23
N GLY A 191 -34.69 10.57 15.76
CA GLY A 191 -34.57 11.02 17.15
C GLY A 191 -33.86 12.36 17.28
N VAL A 192 -32.81 12.41 18.09
CA VAL A 192 -32.02 13.64 18.31
C VAL A 192 -31.25 13.96 17.02
N GLU A 193 -31.48 15.14 16.46
CA GLU A 193 -30.72 15.65 15.30
C GLU A 193 -29.25 15.86 15.68
N GLY A 194 -28.34 15.57 14.75
CA GLY A 194 -26.90 15.66 14.97
C GLY A 194 -26.10 15.33 13.72
N ASP A 195 -24.79 15.16 13.89
CA ASP A 195 -23.82 14.99 12.79
C ASP A 195 -23.53 13.53 12.45
N GLY A 196 -24.34 12.59 12.95
CA GLY A 196 -24.20 11.19 12.60
C GLY A 196 -24.53 10.93 11.12
N ILE A 197 -24.08 9.79 10.58
CA ILE A 197 -24.19 9.38 9.17
C ILE A 197 -25.59 9.57 8.56
N HIS A 198 -26.67 9.38 9.33
CA HIS A 198 -28.05 9.56 8.86
C HIS A 198 -28.70 10.90 9.26
N GLY A 199 -27.92 11.88 9.74
CA GLY A 199 -28.38 13.21 10.17
C GLY A 199 -28.98 13.27 11.58
N TYR A 200 -28.74 12.24 12.39
CA TYR A 200 -29.16 12.16 13.78
C TYR A 200 -27.93 12.05 14.68
N GLN A 201 -28.11 11.74 15.96
CA GLN A 201 -26.98 11.66 16.88
C GLN A 201 -25.83 10.75 16.40
N ASN A 202 -24.65 11.03 16.93
CA ASN A 202 -23.41 10.35 16.59
C ASN A 202 -23.45 8.86 16.92
N GLN A 203 -22.57 8.10 16.25
CA GLN A 203 -22.52 6.64 16.35
C GLN A 203 -22.06 6.21 17.73
N VAL A 204 -22.52 5.04 18.18
CA VAL A 204 -22.03 4.41 19.42
C VAL A 204 -21.27 3.14 19.05
N PHE A 205 -20.00 3.11 19.41
CA PHE A 205 -19.11 1.96 19.23
C PHE A 205 -19.21 1.02 20.44
N THR A 206 -18.97 -0.27 20.23
CA THR A 206 -18.93 -1.28 21.31
C THR A 206 -17.52 -1.65 21.76
N SER A 207 -16.50 -1.06 21.15
CA SER A 207 -15.09 -1.28 21.46
C SER A 207 -14.23 -0.12 20.96
N THR A 208 -13.06 0.03 21.57
CA THR A 208 -11.99 0.92 21.09
C THR A 208 -10.71 0.10 20.91
N PRO A 209 -9.66 0.66 20.28
CA PRO A 209 -8.34 0.03 20.21
C PRO A 209 -7.76 -0.43 21.56
N ALA A 210 -8.24 0.11 22.69
CA ALA A 210 -7.83 -0.36 24.02
C ALA A 210 -8.37 -1.77 24.34
N GLN A 211 -9.46 -2.21 23.72
CA GLN A 211 -9.99 -3.58 23.82
C GLN A 211 -9.57 -4.41 22.60
N ALA A 212 -8.25 -4.56 22.40
CA ALA A 212 -7.66 -5.17 21.20
C ALA A 212 -8.22 -6.57 20.84
N ASP A 213 -8.60 -7.38 21.82
CA ASP A 213 -9.12 -8.74 21.58
C ASP A 213 -10.49 -8.77 20.89
N VAL A 214 -11.23 -7.64 20.90
CA VAL A 214 -12.57 -7.52 20.30
C VAL A 214 -12.69 -6.35 19.33
N TYR A 215 -11.73 -5.41 19.34
CA TYR A 215 -11.71 -4.27 18.42
C TYR A 215 -11.41 -4.71 16.99
N SER A 216 -12.12 -4.09 16.05
CA SER A 216 -11.86 -4.11 14.62
C SER A 216 -12.24 -2.77 14.02
N ALA A 217 -11.45 -2.29 13.07
CA ALA A 217 -11.83 -1.14 12.25
C ALA A 217 -12.95 -1.51 11.26
N LEU A 218 -13.13 -2.79 10.92
CA LEU A 218 -14.26 -3.23 10.12
C LEU A 218 -15.49 -3.35 11.01
N THR A 219 -16.58 -2.67 10.63
CA THR A 219 -17.75 -2.53 11.48
C THR A 219 -19.00 -3.13 10.84
N ALA A 220 -19.75 -3.88 11.64
CA ALA A 220 -21.13 -4.27 11.37
C ALA A 220 -22.08 -3.26 12.03
N HIS A 221 -23.18 -2.94 11.34
CA HIS A 221 -24.04 -1.84 11.74
C HIS A 221 -25.40 -2.32 12.24
N VAL A 222 -25.83 -1.70 13.34
CA VAL A 222 -27.19 -1.82 13.86
C VAL A 222 -27.87 -0.47 13.77
N HIS A 223 -28.92 -0.37 12.96
CA HIS A 223 -29.76 0.81 12.94
C HIS A 223 -30.60 0.89 14.21
N VAL A 224 -30.54 2.05 14.84
CA VAL A 224 -31.34 2.43 16.00
C VAL A 224 -32.44 3.38 15.55
N MET A 225 -33.67 3.05 15.89
CA MET A 225 -34.84 3.86 15.60
C MET A 225 -35.70 4.01 16.85
N TRP A 226 -35.95 5.24 17.30
CA TRP A 226 -36.94 5.57 18.32
C TRP A 226 -38.34 5.18 17.88
N ASN A 227 -39.04 4.47 18.75
CA ASN A 227 -40.41 4.02 18.54
C ASN A 227 -41.40 5.18 18.71
N GLU A 228 -42.57 5.06 18.08
CA GLU A 228 -43.64 6.05 18.22
C GLU A 228 -44.06 6.22 19.69
N GLY A 229 -44.16 7.46 20.15
CA GLY A 229 -44.52 7.80 21.53
C GLY A 229 -43.38 7.74 22.54
N ALA A 230 -42.18 7.28 22.16
CA ALA A 230 -40.98 7.42 22.97
C ALA A 230 -40.43 8.85 22.87
N THR A 231 -39.74 9.32 23.92
CA THR A 231 -39.06 10.62 23.93
C THR A 231 -37.58 10.41 23.63
N PRO A 232 -37.08 10.87 22.46
CA PRO A 232 -35.67 10.76 22.13
C PRO A 232 -34.77 11.49 23.11
N ARG A 233 -33.62 10.89 23.39
CA ARG A 233 -32.50 11.47 24.16
C ARG A 233 -31.18 10.96 23.59
N VAL A 234 -30.08 11.58 24.00
CA VAL A 234 -28.76 11.06 23.63
C VAL A 234 -28.53 9.70 24.28
N LEU A 235 -28.11 8.72 23.49
CA LEU A 235 -27.61 7.42 23.95
C LEU A 235 -26.15 7.32 23.48
N ASP A 236 -25.21 7.34 24.41
CA ASP A 236 -23.76 7.45 24.16
C ASP A 236 -22.97 6.20 24.61
N SER A 237 -23.68 5.13 24.97
CA SER A 237 -23.11 3.85 25.41
C SER A 237 -24.00 2.68 25.00
N GLU A 238 -23.39 1.52 24.78
CA GLU A 238 -24.15 0.30 24.46
C GLU A 238 -25.14 -0.03 25.59
N ASP A 239 -24.73 0.14 26.85
CA ASP A 239 -25.61 -0.03 28.02
C ASP A 239 -26.89 0.81 27.95
N MET A 240 -26.77 2.09 27.54
CA MET A 240 -27.94 2.97 27.37
C MET A 240 -28.83 2.54 26.21
N ILE A 241 -28.25 2.05 25.12
CA ILE A 241 -28.98 1.51 23.97
C ILE A 241 -29.74 0.24 24.39
N MET A 242 -29.07 -0.72 25.03
CA MET A 242 -29.70 -1.96 25.47
C MET A 242 -30.84 -1.69 26.45
N LYS A 243 -30.65 -0.77 27.40
CA LYS A 243 -31.72 -0.36 28.32
C LYS A 243 -32.90 0.31 27.61
N ALA A 244 -32.66 1.15 26.61
CA ALA A 244 -33.72 1.75 25.81
C ALA A 244 -34.48 0.69 25.00
N ALA A 245 -33.79 -0.33 24.47
CA ALA A 245 -34.40 -1.44 23.76
C ALA A 245 -35.26 -2.31 24.70
N GLU A 246 -34.76 -2.64 25.90
CA GLU A 246 -35.51 -3.38 26.93
C GLU A 246 -36.78 -2.64 27.38
N ASN A 247 -36.72 -1.30 27.42
CA ASN A 247 -37.88 -0.46 27.71
C ASN A 247 -38.84 -0.29 26.51
N ASN A 248 -38.56 -0.91 25.37
CA ASN A 248 -39.31 -0.78 24.13
C ASN A 248 -39.39 0.69 23.62
N GLU A 249 -38.38 1.51 23.93
CA GLU A 249 -38.25 2.89 23.48
C GLU A 249 -37.65 2.98 22.07
N ILE A 250 -36.82 2.01 21.70
CA ILE A 250 -36.16 1.92 20.39
C ILE A 250 -36.35 0.53 19.76
N THR A 251 -36.18 0.46 18.45
CA THR A 251 -36.04 -0.76 17.68
C THR A 251 -34.62 -0.85 17.13
N LEU A 252 -34.02 -2.04 17.22
CA LEU A 252 -32.69 -2.35 16.68
C LEU A 252 -32.83 -3.20 15.42
N THR A 253 -32.18 -2.81 14.33
CA THR A 253 -32.20 -3.53 13.05
C THR A 253 -30.78 -3.73 12.54
N GLU A 254 -30.33 -4.98 12.44
CA GLU A 254 -29.03 -5.32 11.84
C GLU A 254 -29.04 -5.05 10.34
N ILE A 255 -27.98 -4.45 9.83
CA ILE A 255 -27.80 -4.14 8.42
C ILE A 255 -26.59 -4.91 7.90
N ASN A 256 -26.76 -5.58 6.76
CA ASN A 256 -25.69 -6.32 6.10
C ASN A 256 -24.83 -5.40 5.21
N VAL A 257 -24.16 -4.45 5.86
CA VAL A 257 -23.17 -3.54 5.26
C VAL A 257 -22.01 -3.44 6.24
N VAL A 258 -20.82 -3.75 5.73
CA VAL A 258 -19.54 -3.52 6.42
C VAL A 258 -18.94 -2.21 5.93
N LEU A 259 -18.47 -1.39 6.88
CA LEU A 259 -17.69 -0.18 6.63
C LEU A 259 -16.29 -0.37 7.24
N ASN A 260 -15.30 0.28 6.66
CA ASN A 260 -13.99 0.44 7.28
C ASN A 260 -13.99 1.78 8.04
N MET A 261 -14.04 1.71 9.37
CA MET A 261 -14.14 2.84 10.29
C MET A 261 -12.99 2.89 11.33
N PRO A 262 -11.72 3.10 10.91
CA PRO A 262 -10.61 3.19 11.84
C PRO A 262 -10.76 4.34 12.86
N GLN A 263 -10.57 4.05 14.14
CA GLN A 263 -10.56 5.04 15.21
C GLN A 263 -9.19 5.75 15.30
N ILE A 264 -9.20 7.07 15.34
CA ILE A 264 -8.02 7.95 15.40
C ILE A 264 -7.74 8.38 16.84
N VAL A 265 -8.78 8.79 17.56
CA VAL A 265 -8.75 9.18 18.97
C VAL A 265 -9.89 8.47 19.68
N TRP A 266 -9.64 7.95 20.87
CA TRP A 266 -10.61 7.26 21.72
C TRP A 266 -10.34 7.60 23.20
N PRO A 267 -11.24 7.29 24.13
CA PRO A 267 -11.11 7.74 25.53
C PRO A 267 -9.78 7.35 26.18
N GLU A 268 -9.24 6.19 25.82
CA GLU A 268 -8.01 5.65 26.36
C GLU A 268 -6.73 6.09 25.61
N GLY A 269 -6.83 6.76 24.47
CA GLY A 269 -5.65 7.13 23.69
C GLY A 269 -5.92 7.62 22.27
N GLN A 270 -4.89 7.59 21.44
CA GLN A 270 -4.95 7.96 20.04
C GLN A 270 -3.89 7.21 19.24
N MET A 271 -4.04 7.21 17.92
CA MET A 271 -2.99 6.76 17.01
C MET A 271 -1.71 7.60 17.18
N MET A 272 -0.57 6.97 16.90
CA MET A 272 0.73 7.61 17.06
C MET A 272 0.95 8.68 15.99
N VAL A 273 1.11 9.93 16.44
CA VAL A 273 1.59 11.03 15.60
C VAL A 273 3.11 10.93 15.47
N LYS A 274 3.60 10.93 14.23
CA LYS A 274 5.02 10.83 13.90
C LYS A 274 5.76 12.06 14.42
N GLU A 275 6.87 11.83 15.12
CA GLU A 275 7.69 12.91 15.70
C GLU A 275 8.38 13.74 14.60
N ASP A 276 9.04 13.07 13.65
CA ASP A 276 9.61 13.71 12.46
C ASP A 276 8.58 13.73 11.33
N LYS A 277 8.03 14.92 11.08
CA LYS A 277 7.02 15.16 10.05
C LYS A 277 7.63 15.42 8.66
N THR A 278 8.95 15.34 8.51
CA THR A 278 9.64 15.58 7.24
C THR A 278 9.45 14.38 6.31
N LEU A 279 8.83 14.62 5.16
CA LEU A 279 8.64 13.60 4.12
C LEU A 279 9.71 13.71 3.04
N THR A 280 10.46 12.64 2.85
CA THR A 280 11.48 12.42 1.80
C THR A 280 11.35 10.99 1.27
N ASP A 281 12.15 10.64 0.27
CA ASP A 281 12.22 9.25 -0.23
C ASP A 281 12.82 8.30 0.83
N ASP A 282 13.61 8.82 1.75
CA ASP A 282 14.21 8.07 2.86
C ASP A 282 13.35 8.04 4.13
N THR A 283 12.12 8.59 4.09
CA THR A 283 11.25 8.62 5.27
C THR A 283 11.05 7.21 5.81
N PRO A 284 11.42 6.95 7.08
CA PRO A 284 11.23 5.62 7.66
C PRO A 284 9.75 5.27 7.70
N TYR A 285 9.44 4.06 7.24
CA TYR A 285 8.07 3.54 7.27
C TYR A 285 7.55 3.38 8.71
N GLY A 286 8.43 3.18 9.69
CA GLY A 286 8.05 3.04 11.11
C GLY A 286 7.92 4.36 11.88
N GLY A 287 7.41 4.27 13.11
CA GLY A 287 7.36 5.40 14.06
C GLY A 287 6.16 6.34 13.89
N GLY A 288 5.05 5.83 13.32
CA GLY A 288 3.80 6.57 13.16
C GLY A 288 3.46 6.86 11.69
N GLN A 289 2.17 6.78 11.38
CA GLN A 289 1.60 7.03 10.04
C GLN A 289 0.81 8.34 9.95
N ILE A 290 0.66 9.05 11.07
CA ILE A 290 -0.07 10.30 11.17
C ILE A 290 0.91 11.45 11.33
N LEU A 291 0.74 12.50 10.56
CA LEU A 291 1.45 13.77 10.68
C LEU A 291 0.76 14.72 11.64
N ASP A 292 -0.57 14.74 11.68
CA ASP A 292 -1.32 15.68 12.50
C ASP A 292 -2.75 15.19 12.81
N ILE A 293 -3.28 15.56 13.97
CA ILE A 293 -4.67 15.30 14.38
C ILE A 293 -5.24 16.63 14.88
N ASP A 294 -6.29 17.10 14.23
CA ASP A 294 -6.99 18.33 14.59
C ASP A 294 -8.45 17.99 14.94
N THR A 295 -8.76 17.96 16.24
CA THR A 295 -10.12 17.71 16.75
C THR A 295 -11.00 18.96 16.74
N GLU A 296 -10.45 20.15 16.47
CA GLU A 296 -11.24 21.38 16.34
C GLU A 296 -11.76 21.51 14.90
N GLU A 297 -10.89 21.30 13.90
CA GLU A 297 -11.23 21.30 12.48
C GLU A 297 -11.73 19.93 11.99
N MET A 298 -11.75 18.92 12.86
CA MET A 298 -12.21 17.56 12.57
C MET A 298 -11.48 16.90 11.40
N ASN A 299 -10.15 16.99 11.38
CA ASN A 299 -9.32 16.40 10.33
C ASN A 299 -8.11 15.65 10.88
N VAL A 300 -7.68 14.61 10.16
CA VAL A 300 -6.44 13.88 10.43
C VAL A 300 -5.57 13.88 9.19
N THR A 301 -4.29 14.17 9.33
CA THR A 301 -3.34 14.13 8.22
C THR A 301 -2.48 12.88 8.29
N PHE A 302 -2.70 11.94 7.38
CA PHE A 302 -1.90 10.73 7.23
C PHE A 302 -0.72 10.93 6.27
N ILE A 303 0.27 10.03 6.37
CA ILE A 303 1.25 9.79 5.32
C ILE A 303 0.63 8.81 4.34
N ALA A 304 0.42 9.26 3.10
CA ALA A 304 0.01 8.41 1.99
C ALA A 304 1.24 7.87 1.26
N HIS A 305 1.33 6.55 1.18
CA HIS A 305 2.42 5.83 0.55
C HIS A 305 2.05 5.45 -0.87
N ARG A 306 2.97 5.69 -1.79
CA ARG A 306 2.83 5.28 -3.18
C ARG A 306 3.12 3.78 -3.34
N GLY A 307 2.29 3.09 -4.12
CA GLY A 307 2.52 1.71 -4.55
C GLY A 307 2.05 1.46 -5.98
N TRP A 308 1.97 0.18 -6.34
CA TRP A 308 1.47 -0.27 -7.64
C TRP A 308 0.17 -1.06 -7.48
N GLY A 309 -0.83 -0.72 -8.29
CA GLY A 309 -2.00 -1.57 -8.49
C GLY A 309 -1.67 -2.79 -9.36
N PRO A 310 -2.63 -3.70 -9.57
CA PRO A 310 -2.36 -4.99 -10.19
C PRO A 310 -1.83 -4.91 -11.63
N ASP A 311 -2.15 -3.82 -12.32
CA ASP A 311 -1.80 -3.53 -13.71
C ASP A 311 -0.72 -2.44 -13.84
N GLY A 312 -0.02 -2.10 -12.75
CA GLY A 312 1.03 -1.07 -12.75
C GLY A 312 0.49 0.36 -12.66
N ARG A 313 -0.82 0.54 -12.46
CA ARG A 313 -1.35 1.88 -12.13
C ARG A 313 -0.78 2.37 -10.80
N THR A 314 -0.55 3.67 -10.68
CA THR A 314 -0.12 4.27 -9.41
C THR A 314 -1.29 4.31 -8.43
N ILE A 315 -1.04 3.88 -7.20
CA ILE A 315 -1.98 3.90 -6.09
C ILE A 315 -1.37 4.64 -4.90
N TYR A 316 -2.22 5.20 -4.05
CA TYR A 316 -1.84 5.75 -2.76
C TYR A 316 -2.64 5.06 -1.67
N TYR A 317 -1.97 4.74 -0.56
CA TYR A 317 -2.59 4.08 0.57
C TYR A 317 -2.09 4.64 1.88
N ILE A 318 -2.93 4.57 2.91
CA ILE A 318 -2.54 4.83 4.30
C ILE A 318 -2.52 3.50 5.06
N VAL A 319 -2.04 3.49 6.31
CA VAL A 319 -2.08 2.31 7.17
C VAL A 319 -2.73 2.69 8.50
N THR A 320 -3.76 1.96 8.90
CA THR A 320 -4.60 2.34 10.05
C THR A 320 -4.49 1.37 11.22
N ASP A 321 -4.41 0.08 10.93
CA ASP A 321 -4.23 -0.98 11.92
C ASP A 321 -3.60 -2.23 11.30
N ALA A 322 -3.06 -3.10 12.15
CA ALA A 322 -2.44 -4.34 11.71
C ALA A 322 -2.47 -5.44 12.79
N THR A 323 -2.23 -6.66 12.35
CA THR A 323 -1.89 -7.82 13.19
C THR A 323 -0.67 -8.53 12.61
N PRO A 324 0.23 -9.11 13.42
CA PRO A 324 0.25 -9.08 14.88
C PRO A 324 0.71 -7.73 15.44
N SER A 325 0.70 -7.60 16.77
CA SER A 325 1.04 -6.37 17.49
C SER A 325 2.47 -5.88 17.25
N GLY A 326 3.41 -6.77 16.91
CA GLY A 326 4.81 -6.41 16.60
C GLY A 326 4.91 -5.44 15.42
N PRO A 327 4.54 -5.86 14.18
CA PRO A 327 4.44 -4.95 13.03
C PRO A 327 3.56 -3.74 13.27
N ALA A 328 2.40 -3.89 13.93
CA ALA A 328 1.53 -2.75 14.25
C ALA A 328 2.28 -1.67 15.06
N GLY A 329 2.97 -2.08 16.12
CA GLY A 329 3.77 -1.21 16.96
C GLY A 329 4.95 -0.57 16.23
N MET A 330 5.63 -1.30 15.33
CA MET A 330 6.72 -0.75 14.51
C MET A 330 6.22 0.35 13.56
N MET A 331 5.06 0.14 12.93
CA MET A 331 4.44 1.14 12.05
C MET A 331 3.82 2.31 12.82
N GLY A 332 3.56 2.15 14.12
CA GLY A 332 2.86 3.14 14.95
C GLY A 332 1.35 3.17 14.68
N VAL A 333 0.77 2.03 14.30
CA VAL A 333 -0.67 1.88 14.03
C VAL A 333 -1.34 1.02 15.10
N VAL A 334 -2.67 0.99 15.10
CA VAL A 334 -3.45 0.19 16.05
C VAL A 334 -3.17 -1.30 15.86
N SER A 335 -3.06 -2.04 16.97
CA SER A 335 -3.04 -3.51 16.93
C SER A 335 -4.48 -4.03 16.87
N SER A 336 -4.82 -4.78 15.81
CA SER A 336 -6.14 -5.42 15.63
C SER A 336 -6.00 -6.94 15.46
N PRO A 337 -5.79 -7.71 16.55
CA PRO A 337 -5.69 -9.17 16.51
C PRO A 337 -6.86 -9.88 15.80
N THR A 338 -8.07 -9.33 15.88
CA THR A 338 -9.29 -9.84 15.25
C THR A 338 -9.15 -9.99 13.72
N SER A 339 -8.36 -9.11 13.09
CA SER A 339 -8.06 -9.15 11.65
C SER A 339 -7.32 -10.42 11.23
N ALA A 340 -6.71 -11.19 12.15
CA ALA A 340 -6.07 -12.47 11.83
C ALA A 340 -7.06 -13.48 11.23
N SER A 341 -8.34 -13.39 11.59
CA SER A 341 -9.41 -14.23 11.03
C SER A 341 -9.64 -14.01 9.52
N LEU A 342 -9.04 -12.97 8.94
CA LEU A 342 -9.09 -12.68 7.50
C LEU A 342 -8.05 -13.44 6.67
N ILE A 343 -7.07 -14.12 7.29
CA ILE A 343 -5.94 -14.73 6.58
C ILE A 343 -6.34 -15.76 5.52
N ALA A 344 -7.51 -16.39 5.65
CA ALA A 344 -8.05 -17.32 4.66
C ALA A 344 -9.40 -16.84 4.09
N ASN A 345 -9.84 -15.64 4.45
CA ASN A 345 -11.11 -15.07 4.01
C ASN A 345 -10.90 -14.19 2.77
N SER A 346 -11.90 -14.17 1.87
CA SER A 346 -11.90 -13.31 0.68
C SER A 346 -11.97 -11.81 0.98
N ALA A 347 -12.38 -11.42 2.19
CA ALA A 347 -12.40 -10.02 2.61
C ALA A 347 -10.97 -9.43 2.71
N ALA A 348 -9.93 -10.25 2.76
CA ALA A 348 -8.55 -9.80 2.56
C ALA A 348 -8.04 -10.19 1.17
N VAL A 349 -7.33 -9.26 0.53
CA VAL A 349 -6.73 -9.41 -0.79
C VAL A 349 -5.22 -9.45 -0.68
N ASP A 350 -4.55 -10.05 -1.65
CA ASP A 350 -3.11 -10.24 -1.58
C ASP A 350 -2.37 -8.93 -1.91
N LEU A 351 -1.30 -8.65 -1.18
CA LEU A 351 -0.34 -7.59 -1.48
C LEU A 351 1.08 -8.14 -1.38
N TYR A 352 1.88 -7.88 -2.41
CA TYR A 352 3.24 -8.38 -2.53
C TYR A 352 4.24 -7.29 -2.13
N GLN A 353 5.10 -7.59 -1.17
CA GLN A 353 6.16 -6.71 -0.66
C GLN A 353 7.54 -7.32 -0.92
N PHE A 354 8.55 -6.49 -1.17
CA PHE A 354 9.90 -6.94 -1.47
C PHE A 354 10.78 -6.92 -0.22
N LYS A 355 11.45 -8.05 0.07
CA LYS A 355 12.37 -8.18 1.21
C LYS A 355 13.86 -8.08 0.85
N ASN A 356 14.16 -8.00 -0.45
CA ASN A 356 15.50 -7.80 -1.01
C ASN A 356 15.40 -7.23 -2.44
N GLY A 357 16.55 -7.01 -3.09
CA GLY A 357 16.64 -6.54 -4.47
C GLY A 357 16.87 -5.03 -4.53
N MET A 358 16.14 -4.34 -5.40
CA MET A 358 16.26 -2.90 -5.55
C MET A 358 15.84 -2.15 -4.28
N THR A 359 16.74 -1.34 -3.75
CA THR A 359 16.47 -0.41 -2.66
C THR A 359 15.40 0.58 -3.09
N GLY A 360 14.49 0.92 -2.18
CA GLY A 360 13.43 1.85 -2.47
C GLY A 360 12.61 2.17 -1.23
N THR A 361 11.43 2.71 -1.47
CA THR A 361 10.59 3.31 -0.43
C THR A 361 9.52 2.37 0.13
N GLY A 362 9.53 1.10 -0.28
CA GLY A 362 8.65 0.08 0.24
C GLY A 362 8.90 -0.16 1.73
N PRO A 363 7.97 -0.84 2.44
CA PRO A 363 7.99 -0.96 3.90
C PRO A 363 9.27 -1.58 4.49
N LEU A 364 10.02 -2.34 3.69
CA LEU A 364 11.26 -3.03 4.08
C LEU A 364 12.52 -2.39 3.47
N GLY A 365 12.42 -1.19 2.89
CA GLY A 365 13.53 -0.48 2.27
C GLY A 365 13.86 -0.94 0.84
N PHE A 366 12.96 -1.69 0.20
CA PHE A 366 13.08 -2.12 -1.19
C PHE A 366 11.98 -1.48 -2.05
N GLN A 367 11.82 -1.88 -3.30
CA GLN A 367 10.78 -1.30 -4.15
C GLN A 367 9.37 -1.39 -3.50
N PRO A 368 8.46 -0.45 -3.82
CA PRO A 368 7.10 -0.49 -3.31
C PRO A 368 6.34 -1.75 -3.66
N GLY A 369 5.33 -2.05 -2.84
CA GLY A 369 4.51 -3.23 -3.04
C GLY A 369 3.58 -3.14 -4.25
N ILE A 370 3.12 -4.30 -4.67
CA ILE A 370 2.15 -4.48 -5.76
C ILE A 370 0.89 -5.11 -5.16
N ALA A 371 -0.25 -4.45 -5.33
CA ALA A 371 -1.55 -4.94 -4.86
C ALA A 371 -2.21 -5.85 -5.89
N ALA A 372 -2.86 -6.93 -5.45
CA ALA A 372 -3.63 -7.80 -6.34
C ALA A 372 -5.02 -7.25 -6.72
N GLY A 373 -5.41 -6.12 -6.14
CA GLY A 373 -6.66 -5.41 -6.44
C GLY A 373 -6.55 -3.94 -6.06
N ALA A 374 -7.27 -3.08 -6.79
CA ALA A 374 -7.35 -1.64 -6.56
C ALA A 374 -8.81 -1.13 -6.68
N PRO A 375 -9.16 0.04 -6.13
CA PRO A 375 -10.47 0.64 -6.27
C PRO A 375 -10.94 0.66 -7.72
N GLY A 376 -12.20 0.30 -7.91
CA GLY A 376 -12.79 0.04 -9.23
C GLY A 376 -12.74 -1.43 -9.65
N ASP A 377 -11.85 -2.23 -9.08
CA ASP A 377 -11.78 -3.65 -9.34
C ASP A 377 -12.80 -4.41 -8.46
N ALA A 378 -13.44 -5.44 -9.01
CA ALA A 378 -14.44 -6.23 -8.29
C ALA A 378 -13.87 -6.99 -7.08
N ASN A 379 -12.54 -7.21 -7.08
CA ASN A 379 -11.81 -7.89 -6.03
C ASN A 379 -11.07 -6.91 -5.10
N TYR A 380 -11.43 -5.62 -5.04
CA TYR A 380 -10.81 -4.68 -4.11
C TYR A 380 -11.25 -4.89 -2.65
N SER A 381 -10.29 -4.71 -1.74
CA SER A 381 -10.47 -4.61 -0.30
C SER A 381 -9.32 -3.79 0.32
N PRO A 382 -9.59 -2.98 1.37
CA PRO A 382 -8.53 -2.33 2.14
C PRO A 382 -7.72 -3.30 3.02
N MET A 383 -8.20 -4.53 3.22
CA MET A 383 -7.51 -5.51 4.07
C MET A 383 -6.52 -6.33 3.27
N TRP A 384 -5.25 -6.30 3.63
CA TRP A 384 -4.21 -7.00 2.89
C TRP A 384 -3.64 -8.20 3.61
N ARG A 385 -3.53 -9.28 2.85
CA ARG A 385 -2.71 -10.44 3.15
C ARG A 385 -1.34 -10.24 2.52
N ILE A 386 -0.32 -10.11 3.36
CA ILE A 386 1.01 -9.77 2.88
C ILE A 386 1.75 -11.02 2.41
N PHE A 387 2.24 -10.96 1.17
CA PHE A 387 3.20 -11.91 0.60
C PHE A 387 4.56 -11.23 0.44
N MET A 388 5.62 -11.97 0.73
CA MET A 388 6.99 -11.50 0.67
C MET A 388 7.66 -12.07 -0.57
N ILE A 389 8.06 -11.18 -1.47
CA ILE A 389 8.87 -11.47 -2.63
C ILE A 389 10.35 -11.37 -2.25
N GLY A 390 11.12 -12.41 -2.59
CA GLY A 390 12.57 -12.38 -2.56
C GLY A 390 13.16 -12.75 -3.91
N TRP A 391 14.05 -11.92 -4.43
CA TRP A 391 14.95 -12.27 -5.51
C TRP A 391 15.89 -13.40 -5.07
N GLU A 392 16.01 -14.44 -5.90
CA GLU A 392 16.98 -15.52 -5.70
C GLU A 392 18.41 -15.00 -5.81
N ASN A 393 18.66 -14.12 -6.80
CA ASN A 393 19.87 -13.32 -6.87
C ASN A 393 19.52 -11.81 -6.81
N PRO A 394 19.75 -11.14 -5.66
CA PRO A 394 19.45 -9.71 -5.51
C PRO A 394 20.18 -8.79 -6.49
N ALA A 395 21.32 -9.22 -7.04
CA ALA A 395 22.07 -8.43 -8.02
C ALA A 395 21.38 -8.36 -9.39
N ASP A 396 20.46 -9.29 -9.67
CA ASP A 396 19.69 -9.33 -10.91
C ASP A 396 18.32 -8.64 -10.77
N ALA A 397 18.08 -8.02 -9.61
CA ALA A 397 16.80 -7.41 -9.30
C ALA A 397 16.44 -6.30 -10.28
N GLN A 398 15.17 -6.28 -10.67
CA GLN A 398 14.59 -5.27 -11.56
C GLN A 398 13.27 -4.77 -11.01
N LEU A 399 12.79 -3.66 -11.56
CA LEU A 399 11.48 -3.12 -11.24
C LEU A 399 10.39 -4.10 -11.69
N LEU A 400 9.55 -4.53 -10.76
CA LEU A 400 8.28 -5.20 -11.07
C LEU A 400 7.16 -4.21 -10.77
N GLU A 401 6.22 -4.06 -11.68
CA GLU A 401 5.13 -3.07 -11.54
C GLU A 401 3.75 -3.75 -11.53
N THR A 402 3.65 -4.97 -12.05
CA THR A 402 2.38 -5.66 -12.28
C THR A 402 2.33 -7.05 -11.65
N ILE A 403 1.13 -7.61 -11.49
CA ILE A 403 0.94 -9.02 -11.10
C ILE A 403 1.47 -9.96 -12.19
N ASP A 404 1.37 -9.58 -13.46
CA ASP A 404 1.92 -10.37 -14.57
C ASP A 404 3.45 -10.46 -14.50
N ASP A 405 4.13 -9.37 -14.11
CA ASP A 405 5.58 -9.40 -13.84
C ASP A 405 5.91 -10.39 -12.72
N ILE A 406 5.16 -10.35 -11.61
CA ILE A 406 5.36 -11.26 -10.49
C ILE A 406 5.21 -12.72 -10.95
N ASN A 407 4.11 -13.04 -11.62
CA ASN A 407 3.84 -14.40 -12.08
C ASN A 407 4.91 -14.91 -13.06
N ALA A 408 5.33 -14.08 -14.01
CA ALA A 408 6.35 -14.44 -14.99
C ALA A 408 7.72 -14.70 -14.34
N TYR A 409 8.09 -13.90 -13.34
CA TYR A 409 9.38 -14.05 -12.65
C TYR A 409 9.35 -15.21 -11.64
N GLU A 410 8.21 -15.51 -11.03
CA GLU A 410 8.04 -16.70 -10.20
C GLU A 410 8.11 -17.99 -11.05
N GLU A 411 7.41 -18.04 -12.20
CA GLU A 411 7.47 -19.19 -13.12
C GLU A 411 8.87 -19.45 -13.67
N ALA A 412 9.69 -18.40 -13.80
CA ALA A 412 11.08 -18.48 -14.23
C ALA A 412 12.07 -18.78 -13.10
N ASP A 413 11.60 -19.07 -11.88
CA ASP A 413 12.42 -19.32 -10.68
C ASP A 413 13.39 -18.15 -10.35
N LEU A 414 13.04 -16.91 -10.70
CA LEU A 414 13.86 -15.71 -10.44
C LEU A 414 13.54 -15.07 -9.09
N ILE A 415 12.31 -15.24 -8.63
CA ILE A 415 11.82 -14.78 -7.34
C ILE A 415 11.13 -15.92 -6.61
N ASN A 416 11.19 -15.88 -5.28
CA ASN A 416 10.35 -16.68 -4.41
C ASN A 416 9.27 -15.81 -3.77
N ILE A 417 8.10 -16.40 -3.57
CA ILE A 417 6.96 -15.77 -2.92
C ILE A 417 6.56 -16.62 -1.71
N GLY A 418 6.36 -15.98 -0.57
CA GLY A 418 5.88 -16.65 0.63
C GLY A 418 5.00 -15.75 1.47
N ILE A 419 3.95 -16.31 2.08
CA ILE A 419 3.09 -15.55 2.99
C ILE A 419 3.90 -15.03 4.18
N ALA A 420 3.69 -13.75 4.53
CA ALA A 420 4.35 -13.14 5.68
C ALA A 420 3.83 -13.74 6.99
N ARG A 421 4.75 -14.21 7.84
CA ARG A 421 4.48 -14.75 9.18
C ARG A 421 5.40 -14.10 10.22
N PRO A 422 5.32 -12.78 10.44
CA PRO A 422 6.10 -12.12 11.47
C PRO A 422 5.74 -12.73 12.82
N MET A 423 6.75 -13.10 13.60
CA MET A 423 6.57 -13.78 14.89
C MET A 423 5.69 -15.04 14.78
N ASP A 424 5.80 -15.78 13.67
CA ASP A 424 5.02 -17.00 13.36
C ASP A 424 3.50 -16.81 13.41
N SER A 425 3.01 -15.57 13.26
CA SER A 425 1.59 -15.20 13.37
C SER A 425 0.99 -14.78 12.03
N ASP A 426 -0.34 -14.84 11.92
CA ASP A 426 -1.06 -14.33 10.75
C ASP A 426 -0.81 -12.82 10.60
N HIS A 427 -0.46 -12.38 9.38
CA HIS A 427 -0.20 -10.98 9.08
C HIS A 427 -1.28 -10.41 8.17
N ILE A 428 -2.09 -9.52 8.74
CA ILE A 428 -3.07 -8.73 8.02
C ILE A 428 -2.85 -7.27 8.35
N VAL A 429 -2.93 -6.41 7.34
CA VAL A 429 -2.78 -4.97 7.48
C VAL A 429 -3.98 -4.28 6.85
N ASN A 430 -4.59 -3.35 7.57
CA ASN A 430 -5.64 -2.48 7.04
C ASN A 430 -4.99 -1.26 6.38
N CYS A 431 -5.05 -1.23 5.05
CA CYS A 431 -4.42 -0.22 4.22
C CYS A 431 -5.40 0.32 3.17
N PRO A 432 -6.34 1.19 3.56
CA PRO A 432 -7.28 1.74 2.60
C PRO A 432 -6.55 2.58 1.55
N PHE A 433 -6.96 2.42 0.29
CA PHE A 433 -6.50 3.29 -0.78
C PHE A 433 -7.23 4.63 -0.70
N ILE A 434 -6.51 5.69 -1.04
CA ILE A 434 -7.02 7.06 -1.02
C ILE A 434 -6.50 7.84 -2.22
N ASP A 435 -7.19 8.93 -2.57
CA ASP A 435 -6.60 9.98 -3.41
C ASP A 435 -6.13 11.13 -2.50
N PRO A 436 -4.81 11.33 -2.32
CA PRO A 436 -4.29 12.42 -1.50
C PRO A 436 -4.44 13.81 -2.17
N PHE A 437 -4.99 13.88 -3.39
CA PHE A 437 -5.09 15.12 -4.19
C PHE A 437 -6.54 15.51 -4.52
N GLN A 438 -7.54 14.91 -3.87
CA GLN A 438 -8.95 15.16 -4.13
C GLN A 438 -9.46 16.53 -3.67
#